data_AF-A0A1D6J5H1-F1
#
_entry.id   AF-A0A1D6J5H1-F1
#
_cell.length_a   1.000
_cell.length_b   1.000
_cell.length_c   1.000
_cell.angle_alpha   90.00
_cell.angle_beta   90.00
_cell.angle_gamma   90.00
#
_symmetry.space_group_name_H-M   'P 1'
#
loop_
_entity.id
_entity.type
_entity.pdbx_description
1 polymer ?
#
loop_
_entity_poly.entity_id
_entity_poly.type
_entity_poly.pdbx_seq_one_letter_code
_entity_poly.pdbx_strand_id
1 'polypeptide(L)'
;MAALDAGLPAEAVRHFTKILEARHGVLPHPFAAACLVGRAAAFQAGGRPADAIADCNRSLALDLAYIPALRAHADLLQSVGAVADCLRDLDHLKLLYDATLRDGKLPGPRWWPQGGVRYCEIAGAYRKLTARIQGLRGRVAAGEACNIDYYLLLGVRRGCPRSELERAHLLLSLKLKPDRAVVFGERLELMDEHRDLEAVRDQACMSALLLYRMLQKGKIY
;
A
#
# COMPACT_ATOMS: atom_id res chain seq x y z
N MET A 1 9.17 -6.52 -12.69
CA MET A 1 10.06 -6.84 -11.56
C MET A 1 11.52 -6.77 -11.96
N ALA A 2 11.93 -7.22 -13.16
CA ALA A 2 13.33 -7.20 -13.62
C ALA A 2 14.14 -5.91 -13.33
N ALA A 3 13.58 -4.71 -13.53
CA ALA A 3 14.28 -3.46 -13.19
C ALA A 3 14.50 -3.27 -11.68
N LEU A 4 13.55 -3.71 -10.85
CA LEU A 4 13.69 -3.71 -9.39
C LEU A 4 14.71 -4.77 -8.94
N ASP A 5 14.66 -5.95 -9.56
CA ASP A 5 15.61 -7.05 -9.30
C ASP A 5 17.04 -6.64 -9.70
N ALA A 6 17.18 -5.77 -10.71
CA ALA A 6 18.45 -5.16 -11.12
C ALA A 6 18.87 -3.95 -10.26
N GLY A 7 18.11 -3.59 -9.22
CA GLY A 7 18.43 -2.46 -8.34
C GLY A 7 18.17 -1.09 -8.94
N LEU A 8 17.29 -0.98 -9.95
CA LEU A 8 16.95 0.26 -10.66
C LEU A 8 15.50 0.71 -10.34
N PRO A 9 15.25 1.25 -9.13
CA PRO A 9 13.89 1.59 -8.69
C PRO A 9 13.25 2.71 -9.53
N ALA A 10 14.03 3.69 -9.99
CA ALA A 10 13.52 4.79 -10.79
C ALA A 10 12.98 4.31 -12.16
N GLU A 11 13.67 3.37 -12.80
CA GLU A 11 13.21 2.77 -14.05
C GLU A 11 11.96 1.92 -13.84
N ALA A 12 11.93 1.13 -12.77
CA ALA A 12 10.75 0.35 -12.40
C ALA A 12 9.52 1.27 -12.22
N VAL A 13 9.66 2.39 -11.50
CA VAL A 13 8.60 3.39 -11.34
C VAL A 13 8.12 3.91 -12.69
N ARG A 14 9.05 4.25 -13.60
CA ARG A 14 8.71 4.75 -14.94
C ARG A 14 7.94 3.72 -15.75
N HIS A 15 8.36 2.46 -15.73
CA HIS A 15 7.68 1.37 -16.45
C HIS A 15 6.27 1.12 -15.91
N PHE A 16 6.10 1.00 -14.59
CA PHE A 16 4.77 0.83 -14.00
C PHE A 16 3.86 2.04 -14.24
N THR A 17 4.42 3.25 -14.20
CA THR A 17 3.66 4.47 -14.51
C THR A 17 3.17 4.46 -15.95
N LYS A 18 4.04 4.09 -16.90
CA LYS A 18 3.64 3.94 -18.31
C LYS A 18 2.51 2.92 -18.49
N ILE A 19 2.53 1.81 -17.75
CA ILE A 19 1.48 0.79 -17.79
C ILE A 19 0.16 1.33 -17.22
N LEU A 20 0.22 1.97 -16.05
CA LEU A 20 -0.96 2.53 -15.36
C LEU A 20 -1.56 3.75 -16.07
N GLU A 21 -0.76 4.45 -16.88
CA GLU A 21 -1.19 5.63 -17.67
C GLU A 21 -1.44 5.32 -19.15
N ALA A 22 -1.29 4.06 -19.57
CA ALA A 22 -1.49 3.66 -20.96
C ALA A 22 -2.93 3.97 -21.40
N ARG A 23 -3.08 4.85 -22.40
CA ARG A 23 -4.38 5.36 -22.85
C ARG A 23 -5.20 4.39 -23.72
N HIS A 24 -4.68 3.23 -24.07
CA HIS A 24 -5.21 2.40 -25.17
C HIS A 24 -5.56 0.96 -24.77
N GLY A 25 -5.90 0.72 -23.50
CA GLY A 25 -6.36 -0.59 -23.08
C GLY A 25 -7.06 -0.57 -21.75
N VAL A 26 -8.16 -1.31 -21.67
CA VAL A 26 -8.82 -1.67 -20.42
C VAL A 26 -7.84 -2.50 -19.59
N LEU A 27 -7.47 -2.02 -18.41
CA LEU A 27 -6.56 -2.73 -17.52
C LEU A 27 -7.37 -3.54 -16.50
N PRO A 28 -7.32 -4.89 -16.52
CA PRO A 28 -8.05 -5.69 -15.55
C PRO A 28 -7.63 -5.35 -14.11
N HIS A 29 -8.58 -5.24 -13.17
CA HIS A 29 -8.26 -4.85 -11.78
C HIS A 29 -7.18 -5.67 -11.09
N PRO A 30 -7.18 -7.02 -11.21
CA PRO A 30 -6.12 -7.81 -10.59
C PRO A 30 -4.73 -7.44 -11.10
N PHE A 31 -4.63 -7.08 -12.39
CA PHE A 31 -3.38 -6.65 -12.99
C PHE A 31 -3.02 -5.20 -12.60
N ALA A 32 -4.01 -4.30 -12.54
CA ALA A 32 -3.84 -2.93 -12.07
C ALA A 32 -3.35 -2.89 -10.61
N ALA A 33 -3.98 -3.66 -9.73
CA ALA A 33 -3.59 -3.85 -8.33
C ALA A 33 -2.15 -4.37 -8.22
N ALA A 34 -1.80 -5.40 -9.00
CA ALA A 34 -0.43 -5.92 -9.05
C ALA A 34 0.59 -4.86 -9.51
N CYS A 35 0.27 -4.05 -10.53
CA CYS A 35 1.14 -2.98 -11.00
C CYS A 35 1.32 -1.87 -9.96
N LEU A 36 0.26 -1.53 -9.21
CA LEU A 36 0.33 -0.56 -8.11
C LEU A 36 1.25 -1.08 -6.99
N VAL A 37 1.11 -2.34 -6.57
CA VAL A 37 2.01 -2.95 -5.57
C VAL A 37 3.45 -3.00 -6.06
N GLY A 38 3.67 -3.36 -7.33
CA GLY A 38 5.00 -3.35 -7.95
C GLY A 38 5.63 -1.95 -7.97
N ARG A 39 4.84 -0.91 -8.26
CA ARG A 39 5.29 0.49 -8.21
C ARG A 39 5.53 0.96 -6.78
N ALA A 40 4.72 0.51 -5.82
CA ALA A 40 4.92 0.79 -4.40
C ALA A 40 6.26 0.22 -3.89
N ALA A 41 6.59 -1.02 -4.27
CA ALA A 41 7.89 -1.62 -3.94
C ALA A 41 9.07 -0.81 -4.53
N ALA A 42 8.93 -0.32 -5.76
CA ALA A 42 9.94 0.54 -6.38
C ALA A 42 10.05 1.91 -5.70
N PHE A 43 8.95 2.51 -5.28
CA PHE A 43 8.97 3.74 -4.48
C PHE A 43 9.62 3.53 -3.12
N GLN A 44 9.33 2.42 -2.44
CA GLN A 44 9.96 2.07 -1.17
C GLN A 44 11.47 1.93 -1.32
N ALA A 45 11.93 1.18 -2.32
CA ALA A 45 13.35 1.01 -2.62
C ALA A 45 14.04 2.35 -2.98
N GLY A 46 13.29 3.29 -3.57
CA GLY A 46 13.72 4.66 -3.86
C GLY A 46 13.59 5.64 -2.69
N GLY A 47 13.26 5.18 -1.47
CA GLY A 47 13.14 6.05 -0.29
C GLY A 47 11.90 6.96 -0.29
N ARG A 48 10.83 6.57 -0.99
CA ARG A 48 9.59 7.37 -1.14
C ARG A 48 8.38 6.65 -0.53
N PRO A 49 8.34 6.42 0.80
CA PRO A 49 7.31 5.60 1.41
C PRO A 49 5.90 6.21 1.33
N ALA A 50 5.74 7.54 1.38
CA ALA A 50 4.42 8.16 1.20
C ALA A 50 3.80 7.84 -0.18
N ASP A 51 4.61 7.83 -1.24
CA ASP A 51 4.16 7.43 -2.58
C ASP A 51 3.84 5.93 -2.65
N ALA A 52 4.63 5.11 -1.97
CA ALA A 52 4.40 3.67 -1.87
C ALA A 52 3.08 3.35 -1.14
N ILE A 53 2.82 4.00 0.00
CA ILE A 53 1.58 3.88 0.77
C ILE A 53 0.38 4.30 -0.08
N ALA A 54 0.51 5.41 -0.84
CA ALA A 54 -0.56 5.85 -1.72
C ALA A 54 -0.91 4.81 -2.81
N ASP A 55 0.08 4.13 -3.38
CA ASP A 55 -0.17 3.06 -4.36
C ASP A 55 -0.75 1.80 -3.73
N CYS A 56 -0.32 1.42 -2.51
CA CYS A 56 -0.96 0.36 -1.74
C CYS A 56 -2.44 0.68 -1.47
N ASN A 57 -2.75 1.90 -1.04
CA ASN A 57 -4.13 2.36 -0.82
C ASN A 57 -4.98 2.25 -2.08
N ARG A 58 -4.45 2.67 -3.24
CA ARG A 58 -5.15 2.51 -4.53
C ARG A 58 -5.35 1.04 -4.88
N SER A 59 -4.35 0.19 -4.63
CA SER A 59 -4.48 -1.25 -4.86
C SER A 59 -5.55 -1.88 -3.99
N LEU A 60 -5.65 -1.48 -2.71
CA LEU A 60 -6.68 -1.98 -1.79
C LEU A 60 -8.06 -1.42 -2.10
N ALA A 61 -8.15 -0.20 -2.65
CA ALA A 61 -9.41 0.31 -3.19
C ALA A 61 -9.91 -0.53 -4.38
N LEU A 62 -9.00 -1.06 -5.21
CA LEU A 62 -9.33 -1.97 -6.30
C LEU A 62 -9.64 -3.40 -5.83
N ASP A 63 -8.98 -3.89 -4.80
CA ASP A 63 -9.26 -5.19 -4.19
C ASP A 63 -8.82 -5.20 -2.72
N LEU A 64 -9.79 -5.08 -1.83
CA LEU A 64 -9.57 -5.10 -0.38
C LEU A 64 -8.97 -6.42 0.10
N ALA A 65 -9.19 -7.52 -0.62
CA ALA A 65 -8.67 -8.84 -0.30
C ALA A 65 -7.30 -9.12 -0.95
N TYR A 66 -6.68 -8.13 -1.61
CA TYR A 66 -5.42 -8.33 -2.31
C TYR A 66 -4.25 -8.50 -1.33
N ILE A 67 -3.88 -9.75 -1.07
CA ILE A 67 -2.86 -10.19 -0.11
C ILE A 67 -1.51 -9.48 -0.32
N PRO A 68 -0.98 -9.34 -1.56
CA PRO A 68 0.28 -8.61 -1.76
C PRO A 68 0.21 -7.14 -1.35
N ALA A 69 -0.93 -6.47 -1.58
CA ALA A 69 -1.10 -5.08 -1.15
C ALA A 69 -1.19 -4.97 0.37
N LEU A 70 -1.96 -5.84 1.05
CA LEU A 70 -2.03 -5.84 2.51
C LEU A 70 -0.66 -6.06 3.16
N ARG A 71 0.13 -7.01 2.64
CA ARG A 71 1.49 -7.26 3.13
C ARG A 71 2.38 -6.04 2.95
N ALA A 72 2.43 -5.48 1.73
CA ALA A 72 3.25 -4.31 1.43
C ALA A 72 2.83 -3.08 2.24
N HIS A 73 1.52 -2.86 2.41
CA HIS A 73 0.98 -1.74 3.18
C HIS A 73 1.34 -1.85 4.66
N ALA A 74 1.16 -3.03 5.27
CA ALA A 74 1.55 -3.27 6.66
C ALA A 74 3.06 -3.07 6.88
N ASP A 75 3.90 -3.54 5.94
CA ASP A 75 5.36 -3.36 6.01
C ASP A 75 5.76 -1.88 5.92
N LEU A 76 5.15 -1.13 5.00
CA LEU A 76 5.37 0.31 4.86
C LEU A 76 4.91 1.08 6.10
N LEU A 77 3.70 0.82 6.59
CA LEU A 77 3.15 1.45 7.80
C LEU A 77 4.02 1.16 9.02
N GLN A 78 4.49 -0.08 9.18
CA GLN A 78 5.43 -0.41 10.24
C GLN A 78 6.74 0.35 10.10
N SER A 79 7.26 0.50 8.88
CA SER A 79 8.54 1.19 8.63
C SER A 79 8.48 2.69 8.97
N VAL A 80 7.31 3.33 8.81
CA VAL A 80 7.10 4.73 9.17
C VAL A 80 6.58 4.90 10.60
N GLY A 81 6.51 3.84 11.40
CA GLY A 81 6.06 3.89 12.81
C GLY A 81 4.54 3.98 13.00
N ALA A 82 3.74 3.86 11.94
CA ALA A 82 2.28 3.83 11.99
C ALA A 82 1.75 2.45 12.44
N VAL A 83 2.15 2.03 13.65
CA VAL A 83 1.93 0.66 14.15
C VAL A 83 0.45 0.31 14.29
N ALA A 84 -0.39 1.28 14.69
CA ALA A 84 -1.83 1.06 14.83
C ALA A 84 -2.49 0.70 13.49
N ASP A 85 -2.14 1.41 12.41
CA ASP A 85 -2.67 1.13 11.07
C ASP A 85 -2.08 -0.17 10.51
N CYS A 86 -0.80 -0.45 10.76
CA CYS A 86 -0.18 -1.74 10.43
C CYS A 86 -0.94 -2.92 11.09
N LEU A 87 -1.27 -2.81 12.38
CA LEU A 87 -2.01 -3.86 13.08
C LEU A 87 -3.38 -4.14 12.45
N ARG A 88 -4.09 -3.09 11.98
CA ARG A 88 -5.37 -3.25 11.28
C ARG A 88 -5.21 -4.05 9.99
N ASP A 89 -4.19 -3.77 9.19
CA ASP A 89 -3.91 -4.54 7.97
C ASP A 89 -3.52 -5.98 8.27
N LEU A 90 -2.70 -6.21 9.30
CA LEU A 90 -2.29 -7.55 9.70
C LEU A 90 -3.47 -8.37 10.25
N ASP A 91 -4.39 -7.75 10.99
CA ASP A 91 -5.62 -8.38 11.46
C ASP A 91 -6.54 -8.73 10.27
N HIS A 92 -6.69 -7.84 9.30
CA HIS A 92 -7.43 -8.13 8.07
C HIS A 92 -6.79 -9.29 7.29
N LEU A 93 -5.47 -9.27 7.13
CA LEU A 93 -4.73 -10.35 6.47
C LEU A 93 -4.89 -11.69 7.22
N LYS A 94 -4.97 -11.66 8.55
CA LYS A 94 -5.22 -12.85 9.37
C LYS A 94 -6.59 -13.44 9.08
N LEU A 95 -7.63 -12.61 9.01
CA LEU A 95 -8.99 -13.04 8.65
C LEU A 95 -9.04 -13.67 7.25
N LEU A 96 -8.34 -13.07 6.28
CA LEU A 96 -8.24 -13.64 4.93
C LEU A 96 -7.54 -15.01 4.94
N TYR A 97 -6.44 -15.15 5.67
CA TYR A 97 -5.79 -16.44 5.81
C TYR A 97 -6.66 -17.48 6.51
N ASP A 98 -7.36 -17.12 7.58
CA ASP A 98 -8.30 -18.01 8.27
C ASP A 98 -9.42 -18.48 7.32
N ALA A 99 -9.95 -17.59 6.49
CA ALA A 99 -10.94 -17.95 5.48
C ALA A 99 -10.35 -18.87 4.41
N THR A 100 -9.17 -18.54 3.86
CA THR A 100 -8.52 -19.37 2.83
C THR A 100 -8.19 -20.77 3.34
N LEU A 101 -7.72 -20.92 4.58
CA LEU A 101 -7.40 -22.22 5.18
C LEU A 101 -8.65 -23.05 5.47
N ARG A 102 -9.78 -22.39 5.77
CA ARG A 102 -11.08 -23.04 5.95
C ARG A 102 -11.66 -23.52 4.62
N ASP A 103 -11.63 -22.66 3.60
CA ASP A 103 -12.31 -22.89 2.32
C ASP A 103 -11.44 -23.65 1.31
N GLY A 104 -10.13 -23.74 1.56
CA GLY A 104 -9.16 -24.40 0.69
C GLY A 104 -8.91 -23.66 -0.63
N LYS A 105 -9.27 -22.38 -0.72
CA LYS A 105 -9.21 -21.58 -1.95
C LYS A 105 -8.67 -20.17 -1.67
N LEU A 106 -7.91 -19.64 -2.62
CA LEU A 106 -7.43 -18.26 -2.60
C LEU A 106 -8.47 -17.31 -3.21
N PRO A 107 -8.62 -16.08 -2.67
CA PRO A 107 -9.46 -15.06 -3.28
C PRO A 107 -8.90 -14.61 -4.65
N GLY A 108 -9.78 -14.17 -5.54
CA GLY A 108 -9.40 -13.66 -6.87
C GLY A 108 -9.50 -14.69 -8.00
N PRO A 109 -9.07 -14.32 -9.22
CA PRO A 109 -9.29 -15.14 -10.40
C PRO A 109 -8.49 -16.43 -10.38
N ARG A 110 -9.11 -17.54 -10.81
CA ARG A 110 -8.49 -18.88 -10.80
C ARG A 110 -7.21 -18.97 -11.62
N TRP A 111 -7.09 -18.18 -12.69
CA TRP A 111 -5.93 -18.17 -13.58
C TRP A 111 -4.75 -17.33 -13.04
N TRP A 112 -4.98 -16.47 -12.05
CA TRP A 112 -3.95 -15.65 -11.40
C TRP A 112 -4.34 -15.25 -9.97
N PRO A 113 -4.42 -16.22 -9.04
CA PRO A 113 -4.85 -15.94 -7.68
C PRO A 113 -3.83 -15.04 -6.99
N GLN A 114 -4.29 -13.91 -6.46
CA GLN A 114 -3.53 -13.03 -5.57
C GLN A 114 -2.15 -12.61 -6.09
N GLY A 115 -1.98 -12.40 -7.39
CA GLY A 115 -0.68 -11.96 -7.92
C GLY A 115 0.35 -13.08 -8.07
N GLY A 116 -0.06 -14.35 -8.02
CA GLY A 116 0.83 -15.51 -8.07
C GLY A 116 1.16 -16.12 -6.70
N VAL A 117 0.43 -15.74 -5.64
CA VAL A 117 0.60 -16.36 -4.31
C VAL A 117 0.14 -17.81 -4.35
N ARG A 118 0.96 -18.71 -3.80
CA ARG A 118 0.64 -20.14 -3.75
C ARG A 118 -0.08 -20.48 -2.45
N TYR A 119 -1.13 -21.30 -2.54
CA TYR A 119 -1.91 -21.73 -1.38
C TYR A 119 -1.04 -22.42 -0.30
N CYS A 120 -0.06 -23.22 -0.71
CA CYS A 120 0.83 -23.93 0.22
C CYS A 120 1.67 -23.00 1.10
N GLU A 121 1.88 -21.75 0.71
CA GLU A 121 2.65 -20.76 1.47
C GLU A 121 1.82 -20.12 2.60
N ILE A 122 0.48 -20.20 2.52
CA ILE A 122 -0.43 -19.51 3.44
C ILE A 122 -0.26 -20.02 4.86
N ALA A 123 -0.23 -21.34 5.06
CA ALA A 123 -0.12 -21.92 6.40
C ALA A 123 1.17 -21.48 7.12
N GLY A 124 2.30 -21.42 6.40
CA GLY A 124 3.56 -20.92 6.93
C GLY A 124 3.53 -19.41 7.21
N ALA A 125 2.96 -18.64 6.27
CA ALA A 125 2.78 -17.19 6.43
C ALA A 125 1.85 -16.84 7.60
N TYR A 126 0.80 -17.63 7.85
CA TYR A 126 -0.17 -17.44 8.93
C TYR A 126 0.47 -17.54 10.31
N ARG A 127 1.35 -18.53 10.52
CA ARG A 127 2.08 -18.68 11.78
C ARG A 127 2.99 -17.47 12.04
N LYS A 128 3.75 -17.06 11.03
CA LYS A 128 4.61 -15.86 11.09
C LYS A 128 3.79 -14.59 11.36
N LEU A 129 2.65 -14.45 10.69
CA LEU A 129 1.72 -13.33 10.87
C LEU A 129 1.20 -13.25 12.30
N THR A 130 0.75 -14.38 12.85
CA THR A 130 0.20 -14.41 14.21
C THR A 130 1.26 -14.04 15.26
N ALA A 131 2.49 -14.56 15.12
CA ALA A 131 3.62 -14.18 15.97
C ALA A 131 3.96 -12.68 15.82
N ARG A 132 3.95 -12.14 14.60
CA ARG A 132 4.18 -10.71 14.33
C ARG A 132 3.13 -9.82 14.99
N ILE A 133 1.84 -10.17 14.90
CA ILE A 133 0.75 -9.43 15.53
C ILE A 133 0.92 -9.41 17.05
N GLN A 134 1.21 -10.57 17.67
CA GLN A 134 1.45 -10.66 19.10
C GLN A 134 2.64 -9.81 19.54
N GLY A 135 3.76 -9.87 18.81
CA GLY A 135 4.94 -9.06 19.09
C GLY A 135 4.66 -7.56 19.02
N LEU A 136 3.98 -7.10 17.97
CA LEU A 136 3.61 -5.69 17.81
C LEU A 136 2.64 -5.22 18.90
N ARG A 137 1.63 -6.03 19.25
CA ARG A 137 0.71 -5.70 20.36
C ARG A 137 1.43 -5.65 21.70
N GLY A 138 2.40 -6.54 21.93
CA GLY A 138 3.25 -6.52 23.12
C GLY A 138 4.08 -5.23 23.23
N ARG A 139 4.68 -4.78 22.12
CA ARG A 139 5.44 -3.52 22.05
C ARG A 139 4.57 -2.29 22.33
N VAL A 140 3.34 -2.27 21.77
CA VAL A 140 2.35 -1.22 22.06
C VAL A 140 1.94 -1.23 23.53
N ALA A 141 1.69 -2.41 24.11
CA ALA A 141 1.33 -2.55 25.53
C ALA A 141 2.48 -2.17 26.48
N ALA A 142 3.73 -2.38 26.06
CA ALA A 142 4.92 -1.93 26.78
C ALA A 142 5.14 -0.41 26.74
N GLY A 143 4.29 0.34 26.04
CA GLY A 143 4.38 1.79 25.94
C GLY A 143 5.45 2.29 24.98
N GLU A 144 5.96 1.45 24.06
CA GLU A 144 6.82 1.94 22.99
C GLU A 144 6.07 3.01 22.20
N ALA A 145 6.66 4.20 22.12
CA ALA A 145 6.08 5.33 21.39
C ALA A 145 5.94 4.95 19.90
N CYS A 146 4.75 4.49 19.53
CA CYS A 146 4.35 4.22 18.16
C CYS A 146 4.02 5.53 17.45
N ASN A 147 4.96 6.48 17.50
CA ASN A 147 4.83 7.75 16.82
C ASN A 147 5.27 7.59 15.37
N ILE A 148 4.63 8.35 14.49
CA ILE A 148 4.96 8.34 13.06
C ILE A 148 6.32 9.01 12.89
N ASP A 149 7.27 8.32 12.25
CA ASP A 149 8.53 8.92 11.84
C ASP A 149 8.30 9.78 10.61
N TYR A 150 8.15 11.09 10.84
CA TYR A 150 7.88 12.05 9.77
C TYR A 150 9.03 12.19 8.77
N TYR A 151 10.28 12.00 9.19
CA TYR A 151 11.43 12.05 8.27
C TYR A 151 11.38 10.88 7.31
N LEU A 152 11.15 9.68 7.83
CA LEU A 152 10.96 8.49 7.00
C LEU A 152 9.74 8.64 6.11
N LEU A 153 8.58 9.05 6.63
CA LEU A 153 7.35 9.22 5.85
C LEU A 153 7.54 10.18 4.66
N LEU A 154 8.24 11.30 4.87
CA LEU A 154 8.53 12.28 3.84
C LEU A 154 9.66 11.84 2.87
N GLY A 155 10.40 10.79 3.23
CA GLY A 155 11.52 10.29 2.43
C GLY A 155 12.77 11.16 2.53
N VAL A 156 12.95 11.88 3.64
CA VAL A 156 14.10 12.76 3.88
C VAL A 156 15.00 12.19 4.98
N ARG A 157 16.28 12.58 4.99
CA ARG A 157 17.21 12.13 6.04
C ARG A 157 16.87 12.80 7.37
N ARG A 158 17.08 12.09 8.48
CA ARG A 158 16.98 12.69 9.82
C ARG A 158 18.05 13.78 9.96
N GLY A 159 17.64 14.97 10.40
CA GLY A 159 18.52 16.13 10.53
C GLY A 159 18.70 16.97 9.25
N CYS A 160 17.86 16.78 8.23
CA CYS A 160 17.80 17.68 7.06
C CYS A 160 17.50 19.13 7.46
N PRO A 161 17.93 20.13 6.64
CA PRO A 161 17.57 21.52 6.87
C PRO A 161 16.05 21.69 6.79
N ARG A 162 15.52 22.60 7.63
CA ARG A 162 14.08 22.88 7.71
C ARG A 162 13.45 23.22 6.35
N SER A 163 14.20 23.92 5.49
CA SER A 163 13.75 24.27 4.13
C SER A 163 13.54 23.06 3.22
N GLU A 164 14.36 22.01 3.36
CA GLU A 164 14.19 20.75 2.62
C GLU A 164 12.97 19.97 3.14
N LEU A 165 12.80 19.93 4.47
CA LEU A 165 11.65 19.31 5.12
C LEU A 165 10.33 19.97 4.69
N GLU A 166 10.25 21.30 4.73
CA GLU A 166 9.08 22.08 4.33
C GLU A 166 8.74 21.89 2.85
N ARG A 167 9.76 21.85 1.96
CA ARG A 167 9.57 21.58 0.54
C ARG A 167 9.03 20.17 0.29
N ALA A 168 9.61 19.15 0.93
CA ALA A 168 9.15 17.77 0.79
C ALA A 168 7.71 17.61 1.29
N HIS A 169 7.39 18.20 2.45
CA HIS A 169 6.04 18.22 3.00
C HIS A 169 5.03 18.91 2.07
N LEU A 170 5.37 20.09 1.54
CA LEU A 170 4.51 20.83 0.63
C LEU A 170 4.24 20.04 -0.66
N LEU A 171 5.29 19.48 -1.26
CA LEU A 171 5.19 18.70 -2.48
C LEU A 171 4.30 17.47 -2.27
N LEU A 172 4.50 16.72 -1.18
CA LEU A 172 3.68 15.54 -0.88
C LEU A 172 2.24 15.91 -0.54
N SER A 173 2.01 16.98 0.22
CA SER A 173 0.65 17.44 0.55
C SER A 173 -0.12 17.90 -0.69
N LEU A 174 0.55 18.50 -1.68
CA LEU A 174 -0.08 18.87 -2.95
C LEU A 174 -0.31 17.65 -3.86
N LYS A 175 0.61 16.69 -3.85
CA LYS A 175 0.53 15.48 -4.67
C LYS A 175 -0.53 14.51 -4.18
N LEU A 176 -0.59 14.27 -2.87
CA LEU A 176 -1.40 13.24 -2.22
C LEU A 176 -2.73 13.77 -1.67
N LYS A 177 -3.26 14.85 -2.25
CA LYS A 177 -4.61 15.33 -1.91
C LYS A 177 -5.64 14.22 -2.13
N PRO A 178 -6.63 14.06 -1.24
CA PRO A 178 -7.65 13.03 -1.35
C PRO A 178 -8.41 13.10 -2.69
N ASP A 179 -8.71 14.30 -3.17
CA ASP A 179 -9.39 14.52 -4.46
C ASP A 179 -8.61 13.93 -5.64
N ARG A 180 -7.26 13.96 -5.58
CA ARG A 180 -6.39 13.39 -6.62
C ARG A 180 -6.27 11.87 -6.54
N ALA A 181 -6.66 11.28 -5.41
CA ALA A 181 -6.71 9.83 -5.27
C ALA A 181 -7.87 9.22 -6.06
N VAL A 182 -8.86 9.99 -6.49
CA VAL A 182 -10.01 9.48 -7.26
C VAL A 182 -9.70 9.33 -8.77
N VAL A 183 -8.73 10.12 -9.27
CA VAL A 183 -8.40 10.25 -10.70
C VAL A 183 -7.87 8.95 -11.33
N PHE A 184 -7.35 7.99 -10.54
CA PHE A 184 -6.92 6.71 -11.11
C PHE A 184 -8.11 5.83 -11.54
N GLY A 185 -9.28 6.00 -10.93
CA GLY A 185 -10.47 5.19 -11.21
C GLY A 185 -11.13 5.52 -12.55
N GLU A 186 -10.96 6.74 -13.06
CA GLU A 186 -11.52 7.17 -14.37
C GLU A 186 -10.92 6.43 -15.57
N ARG A 187 -9.76 5.79 -15.39
CA ARG A 187 -9.00 5.13 -16.47
C ARG A 187 -9.03 3.61 -16.40
N LEU A 188 -9.58 3.07 -15.31
CA LEU A 188 -9.80 1.64 -15.14
C LEU A 188 -11.26 1.39 -15.52
N GLU A 189 -11.53 1.06 -16.79
CA GLU A 189 -12.82 0.49 -17.13
C GLU A 189 -12.97 -0.80 -16.31
N LEU A 190 -13.93 -0.80 -15.38
CA LEU A 190 -14.19 -2.00 -14.59
C LEU A 190 -14.82 -3.03 -15.50
N MET A 191 -14.06 -4.06 -15.85
CA MET A 191 -14.59 -5.20 -16.61
C MET A 191 -15.58 -6.04 -15.80
N ASP A 192 -15.70 -5.75 -14.51
CA ASP A 192 -16.63 -6.44 -13.61
C ASP A 192 -17.89 -5.59 -13.46
N GLU A 193 -19.00 -6.06 -14.05
CA GLU A 193 -20.32 -5.40 -14.04
C GLU A 193 -20.92 -5.22 -12.62
N HIS A 194 -20.21 -5.67 -11.56
CA HIS A 194 -20.75 -5.84 -10.21
C HIS A 194 -20.04 -5.04 -9.11
N ARG A 195 -19.04 -4.20 -9.42
CA ARG A 195 -18.47 -3.28 -8.42
C ARG A 195 -18.83 -1.84 -8.71
N ASP A 196 -19.37 -1.17 -7.69
CA ASP A 196 -19.64 0.26 -7.73
C ASP A 196 -18.32 1.02 -7.84
N LEU A 197 -18.09 1.62 -9.01
CA LEU A 197 -16.98 2.56 -9.24
C LEU A 197 -16.92 3.63 -8.14
N GLU A 198 -18.07 4.07 -7.66
CA GLU A 198 -18.21 5.01 -6.56
C GLU A 198 -17.62 4.45 -5.26
N ALA A 199 -17.89 3.19 -4.90
CA ALA A 199 -17.32 2.58 -3.70
C ALA A 199 -15.78 2.47 -3.77
N VAL A 200 -15.22 2.18 -4.95
CA VAL A 200 -13.75 2.18 -5.16
C VAL A 200 -13.18 3.58 -4.96
N ARG A 201 -13.85 4.60 -5.50
CA ARG A 201 -13.45 6.00 -5.38
C ARG A 201 -13.54 6.49 -3.93
N ASP A 202 -14.61 6.14 -3.22
CA ASP A 202 -14.82 6.49 -1.82
C ASP A 202 -13.76 5.84 -0.94
N GLN A 203 -13.48 4.55 -1.15
CA GLN A 203 -12.43 3.84 -0.43
C GLN A 203 -11.04 4.44 -0.68
N ALA A 204 -10.74 4.80 -1.93
CA ALA A 204 -9.51 5.50 -2.28
C ALA A 204 -9.41 6.89 -1.63
N CYS A 205 -10.50 7.64 -1.61
CA CYS A 205 -10.57 8.97 -1.00
C CYS A 205 -10.36 8.88 0.51
N MET A 206 -11.03 7.95 1.18
CA MET A 206 -10.93 7.71 2.62
C MET A 206 -9.51 7.31 3.04
N SER A 207 -8.91 6.34 2.33
CA SER A 207 -7.54 5.90 2.61
C SER A 207 -6.49 7.00 2.31
N ALA A 208 -6.69 7.79 1.26
CA ALA A 208 -5.85 8.95 0.96
C ALA A 208 -5.98 10.05 2.02
N LEU A 209 -7.18 10.27 2.55
CA LEU A 209 -7.42 11.24 3.62
C LEU A 209 -6.72 10.84 4.93
N LEU A 210 -6.64 9.54 5.25
CA LEU A 210 -5.86 9.05 6.39
C LEU A 210 -4.36 9.36 6.20
N LEU A 211 -3.79 9.03 5.05
CA LEU A 211 -2.40 9.36 4.73
C LEU A 211 -2.15 10.88 4.77
N TYR A 212 -3.07 11.67 4.23
CA TYR A 212 -2.98 13.12 4.24
C TYR A 212 -2.98 13.68 5.67
N ARG A 213 -3.84 13.15 6.56
CA ARG A 213 -3.83 13.50 7.99
C ARG A 213 -2.52 13.11 8.68
N MET A 214 -1.94 11.96 8.33
CA MET A 214 -0.61 11.56 8.84
C MET A 214 0.45 12.59 8.44
N LEU A 215 0.45 13.05 7.18
CA LEU A 215 1.37 14.09 6.70
C LEU A 215 1.15 15.43 7.43
N GLN A 216 -0.09 15.82 7.68
CA GLN A 216 -0.41 17.09 8.35
C GLN A 216 0.05 17.13 9.81
N LYS A 217 -0.05 16.02 10.55
CA LYS A 217 0.46 15.95 11.93
C LYS A 217 1.96 16.22 12.03
N GLY A 218 2.71 15.93 10.96
CA GLY A 218 4.14 16.21 10.87
C GLY A 218 4.50 17.69 10.75
N LYS A 219 3.55 18.56 10.41
CA LYS A 219 3.79 20.01 10.30
C LYS A 219 3.94 20.70 11.67
N ILE A 220 3.53 20.03 12.75
CA ILE A 220 3.49 20.59 14.12
C ILE A 220 4.82 20.37 14.86
N TYR A 221 5.71 19.53 14.33
CA TYR A 221 7.06 19.26 14.86
C TYR A 221 8.13 19.95 14.01
#